data_AF-V4TMW9-F1
#
_entry.id   AF-V4TMW9-F1
#
_cell.length_a   1.000
_cell.length_b   1.000
_cell.length_c   1.000
_cell.angle_alpha   90.00
_cell.angle_beta   90.00
_cell.angle_gamma   90.00
#
_symmetry.space_group_name_H-M   'P 1'
#
loop_
_entity.id
_entity.type
_entity.pdbx_description
1 polymer ?
#
loop_
_entity_poly.entity_id
_entity_poly.type
_entity_poly.pdbx_seq_one_letter_code
_entity_poly.pdbx_strand_id
1 'polypeptide(L)'
;REQDVRIASQLFTLMDSNKPSKTSVPHVVVVASTNRVDAIDPALRRSGRFDAEVEATVPTAEERFEILKLYTKKVPLDANVDLEAIATSCNGYVGADLEALCREATMSAVKRSSDANECAGVLSVTMEDWRHARSVVGPSITRGVTVEIPKVTWEDIGGLRDLKKKLQQAVEWPIKHSTAFSRLGISPVRGALLHGPPGCSKTTLAKAAAHAAEASFFSLSGAELYSMYVGESEALLRNTFQRARLAAPSIIFFDEADVVGAKREFLFWLQQIVPMQLMLHLCGLDVSIWYFMYHHLIWKLDMRYSVCIHVT
;
A
#
# COMPACT_ATOMS: atom_id res chain seq x y z
N ARG A 1 6.45 -35.06 5.19
CA ARG A 1 6.19 -34.55 6.56
C ARG A 1 7.34 -34.88 7.51
N GLU A 2 7.62 -36.15 7.87
CA GLU A 2 8.79 -36.46 8.73
C GLU A 2 10.14 -36.11 8.09
N GLN A 3 10.25 -36.30 6.78
CA GLN A 3 11.46 -35.97 6.02
C GLN A 3 11.74 -34.45 6.01
N ASP A 4 10.68 -33.63 5.90
CA ASP A 4 10.78 -32.16 5.92
C ASP A 4 11.26 -31.65 7.29
N VAL A 5 10.76 -32.26 8.38
CA VAL A 5 11.18 -31.95 9.75
C VAL A 5 12.64 -32.34 10.00
N ARG A 6 13.12 -33.46 9.44
CA ARG A 6 14.53 -33.85 9.55
C ARG A 6 15.44 -32.88 8.82
N ILE A 7 15.07 -32.46 7.62
CA ILE A 7 15.87 -31.49 6.83
C ILE A 7 15.94 -30.14 7.55
N ALA A 8 14.81 -29.64 8.07
CA ALA A 8 14.78 -28.40 8.84
C ALA A 8 15.65 -28.48 10.11
N SER A 9 15.56 -29.60 10.86
CA SER A 9 16.37 -29.80 12.07
C SER A 9 17.87 -29.83 11.78
N GLN A 10 18.27 -30.50 10.69
CA GLN A 10 19.67 -30.56 10.27
C GLN A 10 20.20 -29.18 9.85
N LEU A 11 19.38 -28.39 9.16
CA LEU A 11 19.70 -27.01 8.82
C LEU A 11 19.94 -26.17 10.09
N PHE A 12 19.10 -26.31 11.12
CA PHE A 12 19.28 -25.60 12.39
C PHE A 12 20.61 -25.92 13.05
N THR A 13 20.99 -27.20 13.09
CA THR A 13 22.26 -27.64 13.69
C THR A 13 23.46 -27.06 12.94
N LEU A 14 23.41 -27.01 11.61
CA LEU A 14 24.51 -26.47 10.80
C LEU A 14 24.64 -24.95 10.95
N MET A 15 23.53 -24.21 11.03
CA MET A 15 23.56 -22.75 11.26
C MET A 15 24.08 -22.42 12.67
N ASP A 16 23.61 -23.15 13.70
CA ASP A 16 24.04 -22.94 15.09
C ASP A 16 25.51 -23.34 15.32
N SER A 17 26.08 -24.21 14.48
CA SER A 17 27.49 -24.63 14.53
C SER A 17 28.46 -23.59 13.97
N ASN A 18 27.97 -22.60 13.21
CA ASN A 18 28.78 -21.53 12.60
C ASN A 18 28.89 -20.28 13.50
N LYS A 19 28.81 -20.46 14.83
CA LYS A 19 28.89 -19.34 15.77
C LYS A 19 30.28 -18.69 15.76
N PRO A 20 30.35 -17.35 15.84
CA PRO A 20 31.63 -16.64 15.91
C PRO A 20 32.41 -17.10 17.14
N SER A 21 33.61 -17.64 16.93
CA SER A 21 34.60 -17.77 17.99
C SER A 21 35.22 -16.40 18.27
N LYS A 22 35.69 -16.14 19.50
CA LYS A 22 36.29 -14.86 19.92
C LYS A 22 37.47 -14.39 19.05
N THR A 23 37.96 -15.24 18.15
CA THR A 23 39.15 -15.02 17.32
C THR A 23 38.86 -15.08 15.81
N SER A 24 37.67 -15.50 15.36
CA SER A 24 37.37 -15.70 13.93
C SER A 24 35.97 -15.22 13.53
N VAL A 25 35.90 -14.37 12.51
CA VAL A 25 34.66 -13.95 11.86
C VAL A 25 34.04 -15.16 11.16
N PRO A 26 32.71 -15.38 11.21
CA PRO A 26 32.07 -16.45 10.45
C PRO A 26 32.36 -16.30 8.96
N HIS A 27 32.87 -17.36 8.33
CA HIS A 27 33.25 -17.36 6.90
C HIS A 27 32.09 -17.71 5.96
N VAL A 28 30.92 -18.06 6.51
CA VAL A 28 29.72 -18.45 5.77
C VAL A 28 28.55 -17.59 6.23
N VAL A 29 27.91 -16.91 5.28
CA VAL A 29 26.68 -16.14 5.50
C VAL A 29 25.56 -16.83 4.72
N VAL A 30 24.45 -17.14 5.40
CA VAL A 30 23.29 -17.78 4.79
C VAL A 30 22.26 -16.70 4.44
N VAL A 31 21.91 -16.61 3.16
CA VAL A 31 20.88 -15.68 2.65
C VAL A 31 19.72 -16.51 2.11
N ALA A 32 18.50 -16.18 2.53
CA ALA A 32 17.27 -16.84 2.09
C ALA A 32 16.27 -15.79 1.57
N SER A 33 15.39 -16.21 0.66
CA SER A 33 14.28 -15.39 0.15
C SER A 33 12.97 -16.13 0.35
N THR A 34 11.90 -15.41 0.70
CA THR A 34 10.54 -15.94 0.81
C THR A 34 9.55 -14.89 0.34
N ASN A 35 8.44 -15.33 -0.26
CA ASN A 35 7.28 -14.48 -0.53
C ASN A 35 6.32 -14.44 0.67
N ARG A 36 6.54 -15.29 1.68
CA ARG A 36 5.68 -15.53 2.83
C ARG A 36 6.50 -15.68 4.10
N VAL A 37 6.72 -14.57 4.80
CA VAL A 37 7.49 -14.56 6.06
C VAL A 37 6.70 -15.24 7.20
N ASP A 38 5.37 -15.22 7.12
CA ASP A 38 4.43 -15.95 7.99
C ASP A 38 4.58 -17.48 7.91
N ALA A 39 5.02 -17.99 6.76
CA ALA A 39 5.21 -19.42 6.55
C ALA A 39 6.55 -19.95 7.09
N ILE A 40 7.47 -19.06 7.49
CA ILE A 40 8.76 -19.43 8.08
C ILE A 40 8.56 -19.74 9.57
N ASP A 41 9.12 -20.85 10.03
CA ASP A 41 9.16 -21.21 11.45
C ASP A 41 9.78 -20.05 12.27
N PRO A 42 9.07 -19.50 13.28
CA PRO A 42 9.60 -18.45 14.15
C PRO A 42 10.94 -18.80 14.80
N ALA A 43 11.29 -20.09 14.95
CA ALA A 43 12.58 -20.52 15.46
C ALA A 43 13.76 -20.19 14.51
N LEU A 44 13.53 -20.06 13.21
CA LEU A 44 14.54 -19.64 12.22
C LEU A 44 14.80 -18.12 12.27
N ARG A 45 13.81 -17.35 12.70
CA ARG A 45 13.83 -15.87 12.77
C ARG A 45 14.44 -15.32 14.08
N ARG A 46 15.00 -16.21 14.92
CA ARG A 46 15.62 -15.84 16.20
C ARG A 46 17.12 -15.60 16.04
N SER A 47 17.68 -14.87 17.00
CA SER A 47 19.11 -14.54 17.06
C SER A 47 20.02 -15.79 17.04
N GLY A 48 21.09 -15.73 16.25
CA GLY A 48 21.99 -16.84 15.91
C GLY A 48 21.68 -17.55 14.58
N ARG A 49 20.64 -17.12 13.83
CA ARG A 49 20.21 -17.75 12.57
C ARG A 49 19.89 -16.67 11.53
N PHE A 50 18.61 -16.38 11.27
CA PHE A 50 18.22 -15.21 10.48
C PHE A 50 18.04 -14.00 11.39
N ASP A 51 19.17 -13.38 11.72
CA ASP A 51 19.23 -12.24 12.64
C ASP A 51 18.81 -10.92 11.97
N ALA A 52 18.87 -10.89 10.63
CA ALA A 52 18.52 -9.74 9.81
C ALA A 52 17.39 -10.11 8.84
N GLU A 53 16.26 -9.44 9.00
CA GLU A 53 15.15 -9.48 8.05
C GLU A 53 15.20 -8.21 7.19
N VAL A 54 15.36 -8.40 5.88
CA VAL A 54 15.37 -7.30 4.91
C VAL A 54 14.15 -7.47 4.00
N GLU A 55 13.19 -6.56 4.13
CA GLU A 55 11.99 -6.56 3.30
C GLU A 55 12.28 -5.89 1.95
N ALA A 56 12.14 -6.64 0.86
CA ALA A 56 12.14 -6.09 -0.49
C ALA A 56 10.76 -5.49 -0.77
N THR A 57 10.66 -4.16 -0.73
CA THR A 57 9.41 -3.44 -0.98
C THR A 57 9.23 -3.11 -2.46
N VAL A 58 8.06 -2.57 -2.79
CA VAL A 58 7.76 -2.08 -4.13
C VAL A 58 8.58 -0.83 -4.46
N PRO A 59 9.15 -0.74 -5.68
CA PRO A 59 10.02 0.38 -6.02
C PRO A 59 9.23 1.69 -6.12
N THR A 60 9.81 2.75 -5.57
CA THR A 60 9.40 4.15 -5.70
C THR A 60 9.53 4.66 -7.14
N ALA A 61 8.99 5.83 -7.46
CA ALA A 61 9.09 6.39 -8.81
C ALA A 61 10.55 6.59 -9.27
N GLU A 62 11.43 7.04 -8.36
CA GLU A 62 12.86 7.22 -8.61
C GLU A 62 13.55 5.87 -8.85
N GLU A 63 13.30 4.86 -8.00
CA GLU A 63 13.86 3.52 -8.18
C GLU A 63 13.36 2.86 -9.47
N ARG A 64 12.08 3.05 -9.84
CA ARG A 64 11.54 2.58 -11.13
C ARG A 64 12.25 3.22 -12.31
N PHE A 65 12.58 4.51 -12.22
CA PHE A 65 13.37 5.19 -13.25
C PHE A 65 14.77 4.59 -13.39
N GLU A 66 15.46 4.29 -12.27
CA GLU A 66 16.76 3.62 -12.30
C GLU A 66 16.69 2.22 -12.93
N ILE A 67 15.66 1.45 -12.58
CA ILE A 67 15.40 0.13 -13.15
C ILE A 67 15.14 0.23 -14.66
N LEU A 68 14.30 1.18 -15.10
CA LEU A 68 14.05 1.42 -16.51
C LEU A 68 15.31 1.82 -17.27
N LYS A 69 16.17 2.65 -16.67
CA LYS A 69 17.47 3.04 -17.25
C LYS A 69 18.39 1.83 -17.43
N LEU A 70 18.35 0.86 -16.53
CA LEU A 70 19.12 -0.38 -16.63
C LEU A 70 18.61 -1.26 -17.79
N TYR A 71 17.30 -1.46 -17.90
CA TYR A 71 16.70 -2.29 -18.96
C TYR A 71 16.78 -1.65 -20.34
N THR A 72 16.71 -0.32 -20.42
CA THR A 72 16.79 0.43 -21.68
C THR A 72 18.21 0.67 -22.18
N LYS A 73 19.25 0.34 -21.40
CA LYS A 73 20.67 0.54 -21.78
C LYS A 73 21.07 -0.11 -23.12
N LYS A 74 20.40 -1.21 -23.49
CA LYS A 74 20.64 -1.95 -24.75
C LYS A 74 19.55 -1.72 -25.79
N VAL A 75 18.54 -0.91 -25.48
CA VAL A 75 17.39 -0.66 -26.35
C VAL A 75 17.61 0.68 -27.07
N PRO A 76 17.49 0.72 -28.41
CA PRO A 76 17.52 1.98 -29.15
C PRO A 76 16.27 2.80 -28.80
N LEU A 77 16.45 3.88 -28.04
CA LEU A 77 15.38 4.80 -27.66
C LEU A 77 15.33 5.99 -28.60
N ASP A 78 14.12 6.44 -28.93
CA ASP A 78 13.91 7.72 -29.61
C ASP A 78 14.20 8.91 -28.67
N ALA A 79 14.63 10.04 -29.22
CA ALA A 79 14.96 11.24 -28.44
C ALA A 79 13.75 11.82 -27.68
N ASN A 80 12.53 11.49 -28.10
CA ASN A 80 11.30 11.95 -27.47
C ASN A 80 10.83 11.06 -26.30
N VAL A 81 11.56 9.99 -25.95
CA VAL A 81 11.19 9.09 -24.86
C VAL A 81 11.63 9.67 -23.52
N ASP A 82 10.64 10.02 -22.70
CA ASP A 82 10.85 10.43 -21.32
C ASP A 82 10.66 9.24 -20.36
N LEU A 83 11.77 8.71 -19.85
CA LEU A 83 11.77 7.60 -18.89
C LEU A 83 11.19 8.00 -17.51
N GLU A 84 11.30 9.28 -17.12
CA GLU A 84 10.79 9.77 -15.83
C GLU A 84 9.27 9.84 -15.85
N ALA A 85 8.70 10.32 -16.96
CA ALA A 85 7.27 10.24 -17.21
C ALA A 85 6.78 8.78 -17.20
N ILE A 86 7.48 7.86 -17.85
CA ILE A 86 7.12 6.43 -17.84
C ILE A 86 7.13 5.88 -16.40
N ALA A 87 8.19 6.14 -15.64
CA ALA A 87 8.34 5.66 -14.25
C ALA A 87 7.23 6.17 -13.32
N THR A 88 6.86 7.45 -13.47
CA THR A 88 5.75 8.07 -12.72
C THR A 88 4.42 7.40 -13.06
N SER A 89 4.25 7.06 -14.33
CA SER A 89 3.02 6.48 -14.86
C SER A 89 2.84 4.98 -14.49
N CYS A 90 3.92 4.25 -14.24
CA CYS A 90 3.95 2.83 -13.88
C CYS A 90 3.82 2.59 -12.37
N ASN A 91 2.81 3.17 -11.73
CA ASN A 91 2.59 2.95 -10.30
C ASN A 91 2.27 1.48 -9.99
N GLY A 92 2.88 0.94 -8.92
CA GLY A 92 2.69 -0.45 -8.50
C GLY A 92 3.41 -1.52 -9.33
N TYR A 93 4.25 -1.13 -10.29
CA TYR A 93 5.04 -2.08 -11.09
C TYR A 93 6.25 -2.58 -10.27
N VAL A 94 6.52 -3.89 -10.34
CA VAL A 94 7.77 -4.47 -9.84
C VAL A 94 8.84 -4.55 -10.94
N GLY A 95 10.09 -4.87 -10.58
CA GLY A 95 11.18 -5.01 -11.55
C GLY A 95 10.84 -5.94 -12.73
N ALA A 96 10.19 -7.08 -12.45
CA ALA A 96 9.74 -8.02 -13.49
C ALA A 96 8.66 -7.42 -14.42
N ASP A 97 7.80 -6.55 -13.92
CA ASP A 97 6.78 -5.88 -14.73
C ASP A 97 7.41 -4.81 -15.63
N LEU A 98 8.39 -4.06 -15.11
CA LEU A 98 9.14 -3.08 -15.89
C LEU A 98 9.96 -3.75 -17.00
N GLU A 99 10.56 -4.91 -16.72
CA GLU A 99 11.22 -5.73 -17.73
C GLU A 99 10.25 -6.19 -18.82
N ALA A 100 9.08 -6.70 -18.43
CA ALA A 100 8.05 -7.12 -19.37
C ALA A 100 7.54 -5.94 -20.20
N LEU A 101 7.39 -4.76 -19.60
CA LEU A 101 7.00 -3.52 -20.28
C LEU A 101 8.04 -3.13 -21.34
N CYS A 102 9.34 -3.14 -21.00
CA CYS A 102 10.43 -2.86 -21.94
C CYS A 102 10.41 -3.84 -23.12
N ARG A 103 10.21 -5.13 -22.82
CA ARG A 103 10.15 -6.20 -23.82
C ARG A 103 8.97 -6.03 -24.76
N GLU A 104 7.80 -5.70 -24.24
CA GLU A 104 6.59 -5.48 -25.04
C GLU A 104 6.69 -4.21 -25.90
N ALA A 105 7.27 -3.12 -25.36
CA ALA A 105 7.53 -1.90 -26.14
C ALA A 105 8.49 -2.17 -27.31
N THR A 106 9.54 -2.95 -27.07
CA THR A 106 10.47 -3.38 -28.12
C THR A 106 9.77 -4.24 -29.17
N MET A 107 8.90 -5.16 -28.75
CA MET A 107 8.13 -6.02 -29.66
C MET A 107 7.14 -5.21 -30.50
N SER A 108 6.49 -4.20 -29.91
CA SER A 108 5.64 -3.24 -30.61
C SER A 108 6.40 -2.49 -31.71
N ALA A 109 7.60 -2.00 -31.39
CA ALA A 109 8.45 -1.32 -32.36
C ALA A 109 8.86 -2.25 -33.51
N VAL A 110 9.19 -3.52 -33.23
CA VAL A 110 9.51 -4.52 -34.25
C VAL A 110 8.31 -4.80 -35.16
N LYS A 111 7.11 -5.00 -34.60
CA LYS A 111 5.87 -5.20 -35.39
C LYS A 111 5.56 -4.01 -36.30
N ARG A 112 5.72 -2.79 -35.77
CA ARG A 112 5.54 -1.56 -36.56
C ARG A 112 6.48 -1.51 -37.78
N SER A 113 7.71 -2.01 -37.64
CA SER A 113 8.66 -2.07 -38.76
C SER A 113 8.36 -3.17 -39.79
N SER A 114 7.83 -4.31 -39.36
CA SER A 114 7.43 -5.38 -40.29
C SER A 114 6.23 -4.95 -41.14
N ASP A 115 5.30 -4.20 -40.57
CA ASP A 115 4.11 -3.72 -41.27
C ASP A 115 4.43 -2.57 -42.25
N ALA A 116 5.48 -1.79 -41.97
CA ALA A 116 5.90 -0.66 -42.80
C ALA A 116 6.75 -1.04 -44.04
N ASN A 117 7.20 -2.29 -44.16
CA ASN A 117 7.99 -2.82 -45.29
C ASN A 117 9.24 -2.00 -45.69
N GLU A 118 9.74 -1.14 -44.79
CA GLU A 118 11.00 -0.40 -44.95
C GLU A 118 12.14 -1.13 -44.24
N CYS A 119 12.91 -1.89 -44.99
CA CYS A 119 14.21 -2.38 -44.54
C CYS A 119 15.22 -1.23 -44.49
N ALA A 120 15.97 -1.16 -43.39
CA ALA A 120 17.21 -0.37 -43.15
C ALA A 120 17.11 0.99 -42.42
N GLY A 121 16.03 1.25 -41.67
CA GLY A 121 16.05 2.27 -40.62
C GLY A 121 16.56 1.72 -39.28
N VAL A 122 17.30 2.53 -38.50
CA VAL A 122 17.58 2.22 -37.09
C VAL A 122 16.24 2.15 -36.35
N LEU A 123 15.83 0.94 -35.96
CA LEU A 123 14.56 0.73 -35.26
C LEU A 123 14.66 1.33 -33.86
N SER A 124 13.98 2.45 -33.61
CA SER A 124 13.89 3.07 -32.28
C SER A 124 12.52 2.82 -31.65
N VAL A 125 12.53 2.61 -30.33
CA VAL A 125 11.32 2.53 -29.52
C VAL A 125 10.79 3.95 -29.29
N THR A 126 9.53 4.17 -29.66
CA THR A 126 8.85 5.47 -29.52
C THR A 126 7.97 5.51 -28.28
N MET A 127 7.51 6.70 -27.90
CA MET A 127 6.58 6.85 -26.77
C MET A 127 5.23 6.16 -26.99
N GLU A 128 4.81 5.98 -28.25
CA GLU A 128 3.59 5.24 -28.60
C GLU A 128 3.72 3.75 -28.33
N ASP A 129 4.89 3.16 -28.61
CA ASP A 129 5.18 1.76 -28.31
C ASP A 129 5.09 1.47 -26.80
N TRP A 130 5.51 2.42 -25.95
CA TRP A 130 5.36 2.34 -24.49
C TRP A 130 3.90 2.45 -24.03
N ARG A 131 3.11 3.33 -24.65
CA ARG A 131 1.68 3.44 -24.36
C ARG A 131 0.94 2.14 -24.72
N HIS A 132 1.27 1.54 -25.85
CA HIS A 132 0.75 0.24 -26.24
C HIS A 132 1.18 -0.85 -25.26
N ALA A 133 2.47 -0.94 -24.94
CA ALA A 133 3.02 -1.92 -24.00
C ALA A 133 2.31 -1.86 -22.63
N ARG A 134 2.03 -0.65 -22.13
CA ARG A 134 1.30 -0.45 -20.87
C ARG A 134 -0.14 -0.96 -20.91
N SER A 135 -0.80 -0.94 -22.06
CA SER A 135 -2.15 -1.49 -22.21
C SER A 135 -2.18 -3.02 -22.10
N VAL A 136 -1.06 -3.67 -22.44
CA VAL A 136 -0.91 -5.13 -22.44
C VAL A 136 -0.34 -5.63 -21.11
N VAL A 137 0.68 -4.94 -20.59
CA VAL A 137 1.40 -5.31 -19.37
C VAL A 137 0.84 -4.51 -18.20
N GLY A 138 -0.11 -5.09 -17.47
CA GLY A 138 -0.56 -4.54 -16.18
C GLY A 138 0.36 -4.94 -15.01
N PRO A 139 0.32 -4.22 -13.86
CA PRO A 139 1.13 -4.54 -12.70
C PRO A 139 0.81 -5.92 -12.14
N SER A 140 1.83 -6.73 -11.87
CA SER A 140 1.64 -8.09 -11.32
C SER A 140 1.06 -8.08 -9.92
N ILE A 141 1.30 -7.03 -9.13
CA ILE A 141 0.72 -6.92 -7.79
C ILE A 141 -0.80 -6.73 -7.83
N THR A 142 -1.33 -6.16 -8.91
CA THR A 142 -2.77 -6.01 -9.13
C THR A 142 -3.41 -7.22 -9.83
N ARG A 143 -2.61 -8.19 -10.33
CA ARG A 143 -3.16 -9.41 -10.96
C ARG A 143 -3.86 -10.28 -9.91
N GLY A 144 -5.19 -10.33 -9.98
CA GLY A 144 -6.05 -11.02 -9.00
C GLY A 144 -6.86 -10.08 -8.10
N VAL A 145 -6.61 -8.76 -8.18
CA VAL A 145 -7.45 -7.73 -7.59
C VAL A 145 -8.34 -7.21 -8.69
N THR A 146 -9.65 -7.46 -8.60
CA THR A 146 -10.61 -6.74 -9.43
C THR A 146 -10.60 -5.28 -8.96
N VAL A 147 -9.75 -4.45 -9.59
CA VAL A 147 -9.84 -2.99 -9.47
C VAL A 147 -11.12 -2.61 -10.18
N GLU A 148 -12.24 -2.71 -9.47
CA GLU A 148 -13.54 -2.30 -9.99
C GLU A 148 -13.62 -0.79 -9.84
N ILE A 149 -13.39 -0.08 -10.95
CA ILE A 149 -13.91 1.29 -11.05
C ILE A 149 -15.43 1.13 -11.06
N PRO A 150 -16.15 1.59 -10.03
CA PRO A 150 -17.59 1.35 -9.93
C PRO A 150 -18.28 2.03 -11.10
N LYS A 151 -19.14 1.35 -11.86
CA LYS A 151 -19.84 1.95 -13.02
C LYS A 151 -20.92 2.99 -12.63
N VAL A 152 -21.03 3.33 -11.36
CA VAL A 152 -22.06 4.21 -10.83
C VAL A 152 -21.61 5.66 -10.99
N THR A 153 -22.43 6.48 -11.62
CA THR A 153 -22.17 7.90 -11.84
C THR A 153 -22.96 8.76 -10.86
N TRP A 154 -22.64 10.06 -10.79
CA TRP A 154 -23.41 11.01 -9.98
C TRP A 154 -24.87 11.14 -10.44
N GLU A 155 -25.15 10.80 -11.70
CA GLU A 155 -26.48 10.88 -12.34
C GLU A 155 -27.41 9.78 -11.82
N ASP A 156 -26.84 8.62 -11.48
CA ASP A 156 -27.58 7.47 -10.94
C ASP A 156 -28.12 7.70 -9.51
N ILE A 157 -27.74 8.80 -8.86
CA ILE A 157 -28.11 9.12 -7.48
C ILE A 157 -29.05 10.32 -7.47
N GLY A 158 -30.29 10.14 -7.03
CA GLY A 158 -31.23 11.26 -6.82
C GLY A 158 -30.93 12.07 -5.55
N GLY A 159 -31.05 13.40 -5.62
CA GLY A 159 -31.03 14.28 -4.43
C GLY A 159 -29.64 14.57 -3.83
N LEU A 160 -29.64 14.96 -2.54
CA LEU A 160 -28.43 15.16 -1.71
C LEU A 160 -27.38 16.14 -2.30
N ARG A 161 -27.83 17.23 -2.94
CA ARG A 161 -26.95 18.18 -3.67
C ARG A 161 -25.80 18.73 -2.82
N ASP A 162 -26.09 19.15 -1.59
CA ASP A 162 -25.07 19.71 -0.69
C ASP A 162 -24.02 18.67 -0.29
N LEU A 163 -24.46 17.44 -0.07
CA LEU A 163 -23.58 16.35 0.34
C LEU A 163 -22.74 15.84 -0.85
N LYS A 164 -23.32 15.76 -2.06
CA LYS A 164 -22.57 15.52 -3.30
C LYS A 164 -21.47 16.55 -3.50
N LYS A 165 -21.79 17.84 -3.37
CA LYS A 165 -20.82 18.93 -3.53
C LYS A 165 -19.69 18.82 -2.50
N LYS A 166 -20.00 18.55 -1.23
CA LYS A 166 -18.98 18.33 -0.18
C LYS A 166 -18.09 17.13 -0.48
N LEU A 167 -18.66 16.02 -0.97
CA LEU A 167 -17.88 14.82 -1.28
C LEU A 167 -17.01 14.99 -2.53
N GLN A 168 -17.51 15.68 -3.56
CA GLN A 168 -16.73 16.10 -4.73
C GLN A 168 -15.53 16.97 -4.31
N GLN A 169 -15.76 17.96 -3.45
CA GLN A 169 -14.71 18.82 -2.91
C GLN A 169 -13.66 18.05 -2.10
N ALA A 170 -14.10 17.05 -1.34
CA ALA A 170 -13.23 16.26 -0.48
C ALA A 170 -12.38 15.24 -1.27
N VAL A 171 -12.95 14.62 -2.31
CA VAL A 171 -12.34 13.45 -2.97
C VAL A 171 -11.77 13.82 -4.34
N GLU A 172 -12.54 14.52 -5.16
CA GLU A 172 -12.20 14.79 -6.55
C GLU A 172 -11.19 15.93 -6.69
N TRP A 173 -11.37 17.01 -5.91
CA TRP A 173 -10.52 18.21 -6.01
C TRP A 173 -9.06 17.95 -5.66
N PRO A 174 -8.70 17.17 -4.61
CA PRO A 174 -7.31 16.85 -4.32
C PRO A 174 -6.60 16.11 -5.45
N ILE A 175 -7.33 15.24 -6.16
CA ILE A 175 -6.77 14.42 -7.25
C ILE A 175 -6.59 15.28 -8.51
N LYS A 176 -7.62 16.05 -8.90
CA LYS A 176 -7.58 16.89 -10.11
C LYS A 176 -6.72 18.15 -9.98
N HIS A 177 -6.63 18.72 -8.77
CA HIS A 177 -5.97 19.99 -8.53
C HIS A 177 -4.79 19.89 -7.54
N SER A 178 -4.08 18.76 -7.54
CA SER A 178 -2.94 18.51 -6.63
C SER A 178 -1.90 19.65 -6.63
N THR A 179 -1.59 20.20 -7.81
CA THR A 179 -0.64 21.32 -7.98
C THR A 179 -1.10 22.61 -7.31
N ALA A 180 -2.41 22.89 -7.31
CA ALA A 180 -2.97 24.06 -6.63
C ALA A 180 -2.90 23.91 -5.10
N PHE A 181 -3.16 22.72 -4.58
CA PHE A 181 -3.05 22.42 -3.15
C PHE A 181 -1.60 22.57 -2.65
N SER A 182 -0.62 22.05 -3.40
CA SER A 182 0.79 22.20 -3.07
C SER A 182 1.24 23.67 -3.05
N ARG A 183 0.80 24.48 -4.03
CA ARG A 183 1.14 25.92 -4.10
C ARG A 183 0.52 26.73 -2.97
N LEU A 184 -0.66 26.35 -2.50
CA LEU A 184 -1.37 27.03 -1.42
C LEU A 184 -0.96 26.50 -0.02
N GLY A 185 -0.12 25.47 0.05
CA GLY A 185 0.27 24.84 1.32
C GLY A 185 -0.89 24.17 2.06
N ILE A 186 -1.97 23.83 1.35
CA ILE A 186 -3.17 23.22 1.93
C ILE A 186 -2.99 21.71 1.88
N SER A 187 -3.05 21.05 3.04
CA SER A 187 -3.04 19.59 3.09
C SER A 187 -4.41 19.03 2.63
N PRO A 188 -4.42 18.00 1.76
CA PRO A 188 -5.66 17.37 1.34
C PRO A 188 -6.34 16.69 2.53
N VAL A 189 -7.67 16.57 2.45
CA VAL A 189 -8.44 15.88 3.49
C VAL A 189 -8.00 14.42 3.58
N ARG A 190 -7.59 13.97 4.78
CA ARG A 190 -7.10 12.59 4.97
C ARG A 190 -8.21 11.55 5.07
N GLY A 191 -9.44 11.99 5.34
CA GLY A 191 -10.60 11.12 5.46
C GLY A 191 -11.90 11.91 5.46
N ALA A 192 -12.94 11.31 4.89
CA ALA A 192 -14.30 11.83 4.89
C ALA A 192 -15.22 10.81 5.57
N LEU A 193 -15.91 11.21 6.63
CA LEU A 193 -16.88 10.37 7.33
C LEU A 193 -18.29 10.69 6.82
N LEU A 194 -18.93 9.71 6.17
CA LEU A 194 -20.32 9.80 5.74
C LEU A 194 -21.23 9.26 6.84
N HIS A 195 -22.02 10.12 7.47
CA HIS A 195 -22.98 9.73 8.50
C HIS A 195 -24.42 10.02 8.06
N GLY A 196 -25.37 9.24 8.58
CA GLY A 196 -26.80 9.42 8.33
C GLY A 196 -27.59 8.16 8.70
N PRO A 197 -28.93 8.19 8.65
CA PRO A 197 -29.75 7.02 8.93
C PRO A 197 -29.48 5.88 7.91
N PRO A 198 -29.74 4.60 8.28
CA PRO A 198 -29.63 3.48 7.35
C PRO A 198 -30.57 3.69 6.14
N GLY A 199 -30.13 3.27 4.96
CA GLY A 199 -30.92 3.43 3.72
C GLY A 199 -30.62 4.69 2.88
N CYS A 200 -29.78 5.62 3.33
CA CYS A 200 -29.41 6.83 2.56
C CYS A 200 -28.29 6.63 1.52
N SER A 201 -28.20 5.46 0.87
CA SER A 201 -27.28 5.16 -0.25
C SER A 201 -25.82 5.64 -0.08
N LYS A 202 -25.30 5.69 1.16
CA LYS A 202 -23.94 6.15 1.50
C LYS A 202 -22.87 5.35 0.73
N THR A 203 -23.02 4.04 0.69
CA THR A 203 -22.16 3.13 -0.06
C THR A 203 -22.19 3.42 -1.57
N THR A 204 -23.37 3.69 -2.13
CA THR A 204 -23.53 4.06 -3.55
C THR A 204 -22.91 5.42 -3.87
N LEU A 205 -23.02 6.38 -2.96
CA LEU A 205 -22.45 7.71 -3.10
C LEU A 205 -20.91 7.68 -3.08
N ALA A 206 -20.33 6.85 -2.20
CA ALA A 206 -18.88 6.64 -2.18
C ALA A 206 -18.38 6.00 -3.49
N LYS A 207 -19.14 5.04 -4.04
CA LYS A 207 -18.86 4.43 -5.34
C LYS A 207 -18.90 5.45 -6.49
N ALA A 208 -19.90 6.34 -6.51
CA ALA A 208 -19.99 7.41 -7.51
C ALA A 208 -18.86 8.44 -7.40
N ALA A 209 -18.44 8.77 -6.17
CA ALA A 209 -17.29 9.63 -5.94
C ALA A 209 -15.99 9.00 -6.46
N ALA A 210 -15.81 7.69 -6.27
CA ALA A 210 -14.67 6.96 -6.78
C ALA A 210 -14.61 6.92 -8.30
N HIS A 211 -15.75 6.69 -8.96
CA HIS A 211 -15.85 6.73 -10.41
C HIS A 211 -15.49 8.13 -10.96
N ALA A 212 -16.04 9.20 -10.37
CA ALA A 212 -15.76 10.57 -10.82
C ALA A 212 -14.32 11.04 -10.58
N ALA A 213 -13.65 10.45 -9.60
CA ALA A 213 -12.24 10.67 -9.32
C ALA A 213 -11.31 9.78 -10.16
N GLU A 214 -11.85 8.89 -11.00
CA GLU A 214 -11.10 7.86 -11.74
C GLU A 214 -10.18 7.04 -10.82
N ALA A 215 -10.64 6.79 -9.59
CA ALA A 215 -9.86 6.18 -8.53
C ALA A 215 -10.27 4.72 -8.29
N SER A 216 -9.30 3.87 -7.96
CA SER A 216 -9.52 2.48 -7.58
C SER A 216 -10.36 2.40 -6.29
N PHE A 217 -11.49 1.68 -6.30
CA PHE A 217 -12.36 1.55 -5.12
C PHE A 217 -12.11 0.25 -4.37
N PHE A 218 -11.75 0.34 -3.09
CA PHE A 218 -11.58 -0.80 -2.19
C PHE A 218 -12.65 -0.75 -1.10
N SER A 219 -13.60 -1.68 -1.08
CA SER A 219 -14.56 -1.82 0.02
C SER A 219 -14.09 -2.82 1.05
N LEU A 220 -14.12 -2.44 2.32
CA LEU A 220 -13.98 -3.33 3.47
C LEU A 220 -15.25 -3.26 4.31
N SER A 221 -15.86 -4.43 4.56
CA SER A 221 -17.01 -4.50 5.46
C SER A 221 -16.56 -4.80 6.89
N GLY A 222 -17.20 -4.20 7.89
CA GLY A 222 -17.00 -4.55 9.30
C GLY A 222 -17.13 -6.06 9.54
N ALA A 223 -18.09 -6.72 8.88
CA ALA A 223 -18.26 -8.18 8.99
C ALA A 223 -17.01 -8.98 8.58
N GLU A 224 -16.28 -8.56 7.55
CA GLU A 224 -15.05 -9.23 7.07
C GLU A 224 -13.89 -9.08 8.07
N LEU A 225 -13.86 -7.96 8.79
CA LEU A 225 -12.82 -7.68 9.78
C LEU A 225 -13.05 -8.46 11.09
N TYR A 226 -14.30 -8.77 11.44
CA TYR A 226 -14.66 -9.50 12.66
C TYR A 226 -14.71 -11.03 12.48
N SER A 227 -14.96 -11.53 11.27
CA SER A 227 -15.14 -12.98 11.04
C SER A 227 -13.83 -13.79 10.96
N MET A 228 -12.67 -13.12 11.02
CA MET A 228 -11.36 -13.77 10.85
C MET A 228 -10.64 -13.95 12.19
N TYR A 229 -9.98 -15.10 12.36
CA TYR A 229 -9.17 -15.42 13.55
C TYR A 229 -8.22 -14.27 13.92
N VAL A 230 -7.97 -14.08 15.23
CA VAL A 230 -7.06 -13.06 15.77
C VAL A 230 -5.72 -13.10 15.02
N GLY A 231 -5.48 -12.12 14.14
CA GLY A 231 -4.28 -12.00 13.30
C GLY A 231 -4.54 -11.91 11.79
N GLU A 232 -5.54 -12.63 11.26
CA GLU A 232 -5.85 -12.60 9.81
C GLU A 232 -6.51 -11.27 9.38
N SER A 233 -7.32 -10.68 10.25
CA SER A 233 -7.97 -9.38 10.03
C SER A 233 -6.98 -8.21 10.03
N GLU A 234 -5.91 -8.26 10.84
CA GLU A 234 -4.81 -7.31 10.75
C GLU A 234 -4.07 -7.43 9.41
N ALA A 235 -3.72 -8.67 9.03
CA ALA A 235 -3.04 -8.92 7.77
C ALA A 235 -3.90 -8.45 6.58
N LEU A 236 -5.20 -8.71 6.59
CA LEU A 236 -6.14 -8.23 5.57
C LEU A 236 -6.16 -6.70 5.48
N LEU A 237 -6.25 -6.00 6.61
CA LEU A 237 -6.28 -4.55 6.64
C LEU A 237 -4.95 -3.97 6.12
N ARG A 238 -3.81 -4.48 6.62
CA ARG A 238 -2.46 -4.08 6.19
C ARG A 238 -2.28 -4.30 4.68
N ASN A 239 -2.66 -5.47 4.19
CA ASN A 239 -2.59 -5.82 2.77
C ASN A 239 -3.50 -4.92 1.93
N THR A 240 -4.70 -4.57 2.42
CA THR A 240 -5.63 -3.69 1.69
C THR A 240 -5.08 -2.28 1.57
N PHE A 241 -4.52 -1.72 2.64
CA PHE A 241 -3.86 -0.41 2.58
C PHE A 241 -2.62 -0.42 1.69
N GLN A 242 -1.81 -1.48 1.74
CA GLN A 242 -0.66 -1.62 0.85
C GLN A 242 -1.10 -1.68 -0.61
N ARG A 243 -2.12 -2.48 -0.93
CA ARG A 243 -2.71 -2.59 -2.27
C ARG A 243 -3.29 -1.25 -2.74
N ALA A 244 -3.98 -0.52 -1.88
CA ALA A 244 -4.53 0.79 -2.21
C ALA A 244 -3.42 1.79 -2.58
N ARG A 245 -2.30 1.82 -1.82
CA ARG A 245 -1.15 2.68 -2.14
C ARG A 245 -0.54 2.37 -3.51
N LEU A 246 -0.47 1.09 -3.88
CA LEU A 246 0.03 0.66 -5.19
C LEU A 246 -0.90 1.03 -6.34
N ALA A 247 -2.20 1.00 -6.08
CA ALA A 247 -3.25 1.36 -7.02
C ALA A 247 -3.63 2.86 -6.96
N ALA A 248 -2.78 3.72 -6.37
CA ALA A 248 -3.07 5.14 -6.25
C ALA A 248 -3.18 5.80 -7.64
N PRO A 249 -4.21 6.66 -7.88
CA PRO A 249 -5.22 7.14 -6.92
C PRO A 249 -6.26 6.08 -6.54
N SER A 250 -6.52 5.93 -5.23
CA SER A 250 -7.43 4.92 -4.69
C SER A 250 -8.26 5.44 -3.52
N ILE A 251 -9.47 4.92 -3.37
CA ILE A 251 -10.37 5.20 -2.25
C ILE A 251 -10.64 3.90 -1.51
N ILE A 252 -10.40 3.92 -0.20
CA ILE A 252 -10.78 2.82 0.71
C ILE A 252 -12.07 3.23 1.40
N PHE A 253 -13.12 2.44 1.21
CA PHE A 253 -14.42 2.62 1.83
C PHE A 253 -14.63 1.56 2.91
N PHE A 254 -14.86 2.01 4.14
CA PHE A 254 -15.26 1.15 5.25
C PHE A 254 -16.77 1.20 5.38
N ASP A 255 -17.42 0.07 5.07
CA ASP A 255 -18.84 -0.10 5.41
C ASP A 255 -18.96 -0.55 6.87
N GLU A 256 -20.00 -0.08 7.55
CA GLU A 256 -20.24 -0.41 8.97
C GLU A 256 -19.05 -0.04 9.89
N ALA A 257 -18.43 1.11 9.66
CA ALA A 257 -17.30 1.61 10.45
C ALA A 257 -17.63 1.80 11.94
N ASP A 258 -18.92 1.87 12.29
CA ASP A 258 -19.43 1.88 13.66
C ASP A 258 -19.17 0.56 14.39
N VAL A 259 -19.13 -0.58 13.69
CA VAL A 259 -18.79 -1.89 14.26
C VAL A 259 -17.32 -1.91 14.69
N VAL A 260 -16.42 -1.41 13.83
CA VAL A 260 -14.98 -1.32 14.11
C VAL A 260 -14.67 -0.27 15.20
N GLY A 261 -15.50 0.76 15.32
CA GLY A 261 -15.27 1.93 16.16
C GLY A 261 -15.76 1.83 17.61
N ALA A 262 -16.14 0.66 18.11
CA ALA A 262 -16.56 0.50 19.51
C ALA A 262 -15.41 0.93 20.46
N LYS A 263 -15.60 2.08 21.13
CA LYS A 263 -14.63 2.89 21.90
C LYS A 263 -13.69 2.15 22.88
N ARG A 264 -13.95 0.90 23.22
CA ARG A 264 -13.13 0.09 24.15
C ARG A 264 -12.18 -0.89 23.46
N GLU A 265 -12.46 -1.30 22.22
CA GLU A 265 -11.64 -2.29 21.52
C GLU A 265 -10.66 -1.65 20.54
N PHE A 266 -11.01 -0.51 19.94
CA PHE A 266 -10.18 0.17 18.93
C PHE A 266 -8.82 0.66 19.47
N LEU A 267 -8.75 1.09 20.74
CA LEU A 267 -7.48 1.49 21.40
C LEU A 267 -6.58 0.29 21.69
N PHE A 268 -7.18 -0.85 22.04
CA PHE A 268 -6.47 -2.11 22.28
C PHE A 268 -5.96 -2.70 20.95
N TRP A 269 -6.76 -2.55 19.88
CA TRP A 269 -6.42 -2.92 18.50
C TRP A 269 -5.30 -2.05 17.91
N LEU A 270 -5.36 -0.72 18.06
CA LEU A 270 -4.29 0.18 17.61
C LEU A 270 -2.95 -0.07 18.31
N GLN A 271 -2.98 -0.46 19.58
CA GLN A 271 -1.77 -0.84 20.32
C GLN A 271 -1.13 -2.15 19.85
N GLN A 272 -1.88 -3.06 19.22
CA GLN A 272 -1.33 -4.31 18.68
C GLN A 272 -0.83 -4.19 17.23
N ILE A 273 -1.46 -3.34 16.41
CA ILE A 273 -1.20 -3.28 14.95
C ILE A 273 -0.07 -2.31 14.57
N VAL A 274 0.11 -1.24 15.35
CA VAL A 274 1.00 -0.14 14.99
C VAL A 274 2.18 -0.17 15.96
N PRO A 275 3.39 -0.63 15.56
CA PRO A 275 4.57 -0.39 16.37
C PRO A 275 4.61 1.12 16.63
N MET A 276 4.79 1.54 17.88
CA MET A 276 4.68 2.93 18.34
C MET A 276 5.41 3.93 17.40
N GLN A 277 6.45 3.46 16.73
CA GLN A 277 7.24 4.14 15.69
C GLN A 277 6.45 4.59 14.45
N LEU A 278 5.46 3.81 13.98
CA LEU A 278 4.67 4.13 12.79
C LEU A 278 3.53 5.12 13.12
N MET A 279 3.06 5.13 14.39
CA MET A 279 2.12 6.13 14.88
C MET A 279 2.75 7.53 14.90
N LEU A 280 4.05 7.63 15.25
CA LEU A 280 4.82 8.87 15.13
C LEU A 280 4.88 9.38 13.67
N HIS A 281 5.11 8.48 12.72
CA HIS A 281 5.28 8.84 11.32
C HIS A 281 3.97 9.28 10.62
N LEU A 282 2.84 8.68 11.01
CA LEU A 282 1.52 9.04 10.45
C LEU A 282 0.92 10.32 11.06
N CYS A 283 1.27 10.66 12.30
CA CYS A 283 0.71 11.83 12.99
C CYS A 283 1.50 13.13 12.82
N GLY A 284 2.79 13.11 12.44
CA GLY A 284 3.57 14.33 12.21
C GLY A 284 3.50 15.34 13.37
N LEU A 285 3.34 14.85 14.60
CA LEU A 285 3.19 15.63 15.82
C LEU A 285 4.47 15.50 16.65
N ASP A 286 5.08 16.65 16.96
CA ASP A 286 6.25 16.76 17.83
C ASP A 286 6.07 15.95 19.13
N VAL A 287 7.05 15.08 19.35
CA VAL A 287 7.10 14.09 20.46
C VAL A 287 6.98 14.74 21.84
N SER A 288 7.29 16.03 21.94
CA SER A 288 7.27 16.82 23.19
C SER A 288 5.86 17.12 23.71
N ILE A 289 4.84 17.19 22.84
CA ILE A 289 3.47 17.55 23.24
C ILE A 289 2.73 16.34 23.82
N TRP A 290 3.04 15.13 23.34
CA TRP A 290 2.33 13.92 23.72
C TRP A 290 2.66 13.45 25.15
N TYR A 291 3.92 13.56 25.57
CA TYR A 291 4.33 13.26 26.95
C TYR A 291 3.64 14.20 27.96
N PHE A 292 3.41 15.46 27.57
CA PHE A 292 2.75 16.46 28.42
C PHE A 292 1.25 16.18 28.58
N MET A 293 0.57 15.74 27.52
CA MET A 293 -0.85 15.36 27.59
C MET A 293 -1.09 14.04 28.33
N TYR A 294 -0.22 13.04 28.15
CA TYR A 294 -0.38 11.72 28.79
C TYR A 294 -0.25 11.81 30.32
N HIS A 295 0.69 12.62 30.82
CA HIS A 295 0.88 12.80 32.25
C HIS A 295 -0.22 13.68 32.90
N HIS A 296 -0.84 14.59 32.14
CA HIS A 296 -1.86 15.49 32.67
C HIS A 296 -3.29 14.91 32.63
N LEU A 297 -3.57 13.97 31.71
CA LEU A 297 -4.87 13.30 31.65
C LEU A 297 -5.02 12.17 32.69
N ILE A 298 -3.93 11.47 33.02
CA ILE A 298 -3.93 10.40 34.03
C ILE A 298 -4.11 10.95 35.45
N TRP A 299 -3.63 12.16 35.75
CA TRP A 299 -3.81 12.77 37.08
C TRP A 299 -5.19 13.39 37.32
N LYS A 300 -5.95 13.74 36.28
CA LYS A 300 -7.23 14.46 36.42
C LYS A 300 -8.46 13.54 36.52
N LEU A 301 -8.31 12.25 36.22
CA LEU A 301 -9.38 11.26 36.24
C LEU A 301 -9.38 10.35 37.48
N ASP A 302 -8.37 10.45 38.35
CA ASP A 302 -8.22 9.59 39.55
C ASP A 302 -8.53 10.31 40.88
N MET A 303 -9.09 11.53 40.85
CA MET A 303 -9.33 12.34 42.05
C MET A 303 -10.80 12.79 42.24
N ARG A 304 -11.77 12.02 41.74
CA ARG A 304 -13.20 12.37 41.93
C ARG A 304 -14.16 11.23 42.29
N TYR A 305 -13.67 10.10 42.77
CA TYR A 305 -14.53 9.11 43.43
C TYR A 305 -13.88 8.56 44.70
N SER A 306 -14.57 8.81 45.83
CA SER A 306 -14.51 8.11 47.12
C SER A 306 -13.79 8.81 48.28
N VAL A 307 -14.53 9.68 49.01
CA VAL A 307 -14.51 9.75 50.50
C VAL A 307 -15.92 10.09 51.01
N CYS A 308 -16.68 9.04 51.32
CA CYS A 308 -17.38 8.75 52.59
C CYS A 308 -17.76 9.84 53.64
N ILE A 309 -19.01 9.69 54.14
CA ILE A 309 -19.49 9.81 55.55
C ILE A 309 -20.09 11.16 56.05
N HIS A 310 -21.43 11.21 56.07
CA HIS A 310 -22.38 11.35 57.20
C HIS A 310 -22.20 12.42 58.33
N VAL A 311 -23.35 13.03 58.68
CA VAL A 311 -23.76 13.73 59.94
C VAL A 311 -23.30 15.18 60.12
N THR A 312 -24.20 16.17 59.97
CA THR A 312 -25.12 16.67 61.02
C THR A 312 -26.25 17.45 60.37
#